data_AF-A0A951F7I0-F1
#
_entry.id   AF-A0A951F7I0-F1
#
_cell.length_a   1.000
_cell.length_b   1.000
_cell.length_c   1.000
_cell.angle_alpha   90.00
_cell.angle_beta   90.00
_cell.angle_gamma   90.00
#
_symmetry.space_group_name_H-M   'P 1'
#
loop_
_entity.id
_entity.type
_entity.pdbx_description
1 polymer ?
#
loop_
_entity_poly.entity_id
_entity_poly.type
_entity_poly.pdbx_seq_one_letter_code
_entity_poly.pdbx_strand_id
1 'polypeptide(L)'
;MPTPTQIAANRKNAQLSTGPTSPEGKATSSLNAVKTGLTGRTVLLPGDDASLYEAHVAAFFSRHQPAGDEECNLVQSLADTEWRLLRIPALEFGIYAVGRLEFANEFPAEQPDSRKHLIEAKIFLAYQRQLNNLSIQECRLRRQREKDAAALRQLQENRRRRHERAERLRFSASAPVVRDPRESRLDEAARQYIAAVHQERHMEWEPDENGFEFSMTEVEVRAIELEPDLFASWAEENEAQDPRNAA
;
A
#
# COMPACT_ATOMS: atom_id res chain seq x y z
N MET A 1 -26.35 13.44 13.08
CA MET A 1 -25.67 14.67 13.57
C MET A 1 -25.87 14.75 15.08
N PRO A 2 -24.81 14.93 15.90
CA PRO A 2 -24.98 15.08 17.34
C PRO A 2 -25.71 16.37 17.68
N THR A 3 -26.57 16.34 18.70
CA THR A 3 -27.40 17.48 19.08
C THR A 3 -26.56 18.56 19.79
N PRO A 4 -27.00 19.84 19.80
CA PRO A 4 -26.32 20.91 20.53
C PRO A 4 -26.05 20.57 22.00
N THR A 5 -27.00 19.88 22.63
CA THR A 5 -26.89 19.39 24.02
C THR A 5 -25.78 18.34 24.17
N GLN A 6 -25.64 17.42 23.21
CA GLN A 6 -24.57 16.42 23.20
C GLN A 6 -23.19 17.07 23.00
N ILE A 7 -23.10 18.12 22.17
CA ILE A 7 -21.85 18.85 21.92
C ILE A 7 -21.41 19.61 23.18
N ALA A 8 -22.34 20.28 23.88
CA ALA A 8 -22.05 20.99 25.13
C ALA A 8 -21.60 20.02 26.24
N ALA A 9 -22.27 18.88 26.38
CA ALA A 9 -21.87 17.83 27.33
C ALA A 9 -20.49 17.26 27.01
N ASN A 10 -20.20 16.97 25.74
CA ASN A 10 -18.88 16.49 25.31
C ASN A 10 -17.76 17.50 25.59
N ARG A 11 -17.99 18.80 25.37
CA ARG A 11 -17.01 19.85 25.72
C ARG A 11 -16.72 19.92 27.22
N LYS A 12 -17.76 19.80 28.06
CA LYS A 12 -17.62 19.81 29.52
C LYS A 12 -16.89 18.55 30.03
N ASN A 13 -17.22 17.38 29.47
CA ASN A 13 -16.56 16.11 29.80
C ASN A 13 -15.09 16.09 29.33
N ALA A 14 -14.78 16.72 28.19
CA ALA A 14 -13.41 16.82 27.68
C ALA A 14 -12.49 17.62 28.62
N GLN A 15 -13.02 18.65 29.30
CA GLN A 15 -12.26 19.43 30.30
C GLN A 15 -11.94 18.63 31.57
N LEU A 16 -12.72 17.59 31.88
CA LEU A 16 -12.53 16.72 33.05
C LEU A 16 -11.72 15.45 32.72
N SER A 17 -11.50 15.16 31.44
CA SER A 17 -10.90 13.91 30.95
C SER A 17 -9.61 14.19 30.18
N THR A 18 -8.69 14.94 30.78
CA THR A 18 -7.39 15.31 30.18
C THR A 18 -6.35 14.19 30.24
N GLY A 19 -6.70 13.04 30.82
CA GLY A 19 -5.78 11.94 31.07
C GLY A 19 -4.71 12.31 32.12
N PRO A 20 -3.82 11.38 32.45
CA PRO A 20 -2.76 11.64 33.42
C PRO A 20 -1.71 12.60 32.85
N THR A 21 -1.56 13.77 33.49
CA THR A 21 -0.59 14.81 33.08
C THR A 21 0.73 14.73 33.83
N SER A 22 0.76 14.13 35.03
CA SER A 22 1.99 13.95 35.81
C SER A 22 2.80 12.72 35.35
N PRO A 23 4.14 12.73 35.55
CA PRO A 23 4.98 11.55 35.30
C PRO A 23 4.49 10.30 36.04
N GLU A 24 4.06 10.44 37.30
CA GLU A 24 3.56 9.35 38.14
C GLU A 24 2.22 8.82 37.63
N GLY A 25 1.33 9.71 37.18
CA GLY A 25 0.06 9.35 36.57
C GLY A 25 0.25 8.61 35.25
N LYS A 26 1.22 9.06 34.44
CA LYS A 26 1.60 8.40 33.17
C LYS A 26 2.20 7.02 33.42
N ALA A 27 3.06 6.87 34.43
CA ALA A 27 3.62 5.59 34.83
C ALA A 27 2.52 4.63 35.34
N THR A 28 1.59 5.13 36.16
CA THR A 28 0.45 4.32 36.63
C THR A 28 -0.45 3.89 35.47
N SER A 29 -0.68 4.78 34.50
CA SER A 29 -1.46 4.49 33.29
C SER A 29 -0.76 3.52 32.36
N SER A 30 0.57 3.62 32.19
CA SER A 30 1.35 2.68 31.38
C SER A 30 1.37 1.28 31.99
N LEU A 31 1.39 1.17 33.33
CA LEU A 31 1.25 -0.13 34.00
C LEU A 31 -0.11 -0.80 33.74
N ASN A 32 -1.18 -0.04 33.51
CA ASN A 32 -2.48 -0.63 33.15
C ASN A 32 -2.49 -1.28 31.76
N ALA A 33 -1.68 -0.78 30.83
CA ALA A 33 -1.45 -1.42 29.54
C ALA A 33 -0.70 -2.76 29.70
N VAL A 34 0.27 -2.80 30.62
CA VAL A 34 1.05 -4.01 30.94
C VAL A 34 0.22 -5.07 31.67
N LYS A 35 -0.80 -4.69 32.45
CA LYS A 35 -1.62 -5.64 33.22
C LYS A 35 -2.42 -6.62 32.37
N THR A 36 -3.01 -6.16 31.26
CA THR A 36 -3.83 -7.03 30.39
C THR A 36 -3.18 -7.28 29.04
N GLY A 37 -2.23 -6.45 28.61
CA GLY A 37 -1.58 -6.54 27.30
C GLY A 37 -2.52 -6.33 26.11
N LEU A 38 -3.76 -5.88 26.36
CA LEU A 38 -4.76 -5.63 25.32
C LEU A 38 -4.67 -4.21 24.75
N THR A 39 -3.96 -3.32 25.44
CA THR A 39 -3.75 -1.93 25.05
C THR A 39 -2.28 -1.57 25.24
N GLY A 40 -1.81 -0.51 24.57
CA GLY A 40 -0.43 -0.04 24.68
C GLY A 40 0.50 -0.55 23.58
N ARG A 41 1.74 -0.04 23.62
CA ARG A 41 2.74 -0.21 22.56
C ARG A 41 3.43 -1.57 22.57
N THR A 42 3.51 -2.21 23.73
CA THR A 42 4.12 -3.54 23.87
C THR A 42 3.07 -4.62 23.65
N VAL A 43 3.33 -5.55 22.74
CA VAL A 43 2.44 -6.68 22.42
C VAL A 43 2.72 -7.88 23.33
N LEU A 44 4.00 -8.11 23.62
CA LEU A 44 4.49 -9.13 24.53
C LEU A 44 4.42 -8.65 25.98
N LEU A 45 3.89 -9.51 26.84
CA LEU A 45 3.90 -9.33 28.29
C LEU A 45 5.09 -10.08 28.91
N PRO A 46 5.53 -9.71 30.12
CA PRO A 46 6.48 -10.52 30.88
C PRO A 46 5.95 -11.96 31.03
N GLY A 47 6.73 -12.93 30.53
CA GLY A 47 6.36 -14.35 30.53
C GLY A 47 5.77 -14.88 29.22
N ASP A 48 5.49 -14.02 28.24
CA ASP A 48 5.16 -14.49 26.89
C ASP A 48 6.40 -15.06 26.19
N ASP A 49 6.18 -16.08 25.37
CA ASP A 49 7.24 -16.66 24.53
C ASP A 49 7.44 -15.81 23.27
N ALA A 50 8.58 -15.11 23.23
CA ALA A 50 8.96 -14.27 22.09
C ALA A 50 9.08 -15.08 20.78
N SER A 51 9.53 -16.33 20.83
CA SER A 51 9.72 -17.17 19.65
C SER A 51 8.38 -17.56 19.01
N LEU A 52 7.35 -17.84 19.81
CA LEU A 52 5.99 -18.09 19.31
C LEU A 52 5.40 -16.86 18.64
N TYR A 53 5.65 -15.68 19.22
CA TYR A 53 5.20 -14.43 18.63
C TYR A 53 5.92 -14.11 17.32
N GLU A 54 7.24 -14.29 17.26
CA GLU A 54 8.01 -14.13 16.03
C GLU A 54 7.52 -15.09 14.93
N ALA A 55 7.27 -16.35 15.27
CA ALA A 55 6.69 -17.32 14.34
C ALA A 55 5.29 -16.90 13.84
N HIS A 56 4.46 -16.36 14.73
CA HIS A 56 3.14 -15.82 14.39
C HIS A 56 3.25 -14.64 13.42
N VAL A 57 4.12 -13.66 13.70
CA VAL A 57 4.36 -12.52 12.80
C VAL A 57 4.89 -13.02 11.45
N ALA A 58 5.87 -13.92 11.44
CA ALA A 58 6.42 -14.49 10.21
C ALA A 58 5.35 -15.18 9.36
N ALA A 59 4.41 -15.90 9.99
CA ALA A 59 3.28 -16.52 9.28
C ALA A 59 2.35 -15.48 8.64
N PHE A 60 2.11 -14.33 9.29
CA PHE A 60 1.33 -13.23 8.70
C PHE A 60 2.06 -12.60 7.50
N PHE A 61 3.35 -12.34 7.61
CA PHE A 61 4.16 -11.81 6.50
C PHE A 61 4.23 -12.78 5.32
N SER A 62 4.43 -14.08 5.58
CA SER A 62 4.42 -15.12 4.55
C SER A 62 3.08 -15.21 3.82
N ARG A 63 1.97 -15.13 4.56
CA ARG A 63 0.61 -15.20 3.98
C ARG A 63 0.26 -13.98 3.13
N HIS A 64 0.60 -12.79 3.61
CA HIS A 64 0.15 -11.55 2.99
C HIS A 64 1.11 -11.00 1.94
N GLN A 65 2.39 -11.40 1.98
CA GLN A 65 3.44 -10.91 1.07
C GLN A 65 3.38 -9.39 0.87
N PRO A 66 3.47 -8.62 1.97
CA PRO A 66 3.43 -7.16 1.88
C PRO A 66 4.64 -6.64 1.09
N ALA A 67 4.44 -5.55 0.35
CA ALA A 67 5.55 -4.82 -0.29
C ALA A 67 5.51 -3.34 0.09
N GLY A 68 6.68 -2.80 0.43
CA GLY A 68 6.83 -1.44 0.92
C GLY A 68 6.30 -1.26 2.35
N ASP A 69 6.64 -0.11 2.93
CA ASP A 69 6.44 0.14 4.35
C ASP A 69 4.95 0.17 4.75
N GLU A 70 4.08 0.72 3.91
CA GLU A 70 2.64 0.83 4.22
C GLU A 70 1.97 -0.54 4.38
N GLU A 71 2.23 -1.48 3.45
CA GLU A 71 1.69 -2.83 3.55
C GLU A 71 2.33 -3.60 4.72
N CYS A 72 3.64 -3.46 4.93
CA CYS A 72 4.34 -4.10 6.04
C CYS A 72 3.78 -3.66 7.40
N ASN A 73 3.53 -2.36 7.56
CA ASN A 73 2.94 -1.81 8.77
C ASN A 73 1.53 -2.35 9.04
N LEU A 74 0.70 -2.50 8.00
CA LEU A 74 -0.63 -3.09 8.14
C LEU A 74 -0.57 -4.58 8.49
N VAL A 75 0.33 -5.34 7.89
CA VAL A 75 0.51 -6.77 8.21
C VAL A 75 1.02 -6.95 9.64
N GLN A 76 1.96 -6.12 10.09
CA GLN A 76 2.40 -6.11 11.49
C GLN A 76 1.21 -5.78 12.43
N SER A 77 0.44 -4.74 12.14
CA SER A 77 -0.75 -4.37 12.93
C SER A 77 -1.77 -5.50 13.03
N LEU A 78 -2.00 -6.23 11.93
CA LEU A 78 -2.87 -7.40 11.91
C LEU A 78 -2.35 -8.53 12.80
N ALA A 79 -1.05 -8.84 12.72
CA ALA A 79 -0.42 -9.86 13.55
C ALA A 79 -0.52 -9.50 15.05
N ASP A 80 -0.19 -8.25 15.39
CA ASP A 80 -0.26 -7.72 16.75
C ASP A 80 -1.69 -7.75 17.31
N THR A 81 -2.67 -7.39 16.48
CA THR A 81 -4.09 -7.35 16.87
C THR A 81 -4.62 -8.76 17.12
N GLU A 82 -4.26 -9.72 16.26
CA GLU A 82 -4.61 -11.13 16.46
C GLU A 82 -4.00 -11.68 17.75
N TRP A 83 -2.73 -11.38 18.01
CA TRP A 83 -2.06 -11.82 19.24
C TRP A 83 -2.77 -11.33 20.50
N ARG A 84 -3.22 -10.07 20.50
CA ARG A 84 -4.01 -9.51 21.61
C ARG A 84 -5.38 -10.18 21.74
N LEU A 85 -6.05 -10.46 20.62
CA LEU A 85 -7.35 -11.14 20.63
C LEU A 85 -7.27 -12.55 21.23
N LEU A 86 -6.20 -13.30 20.94
CA LEU A 86 -5.98 -14.64 21.50
C LEU A 86 -5.83 -14.64 23.03
N ARG A 87 -5.47 -13.51 23.64
CA ARG A 87 -5.31 -13.38 25.09
C ARG A 87 -6.64 -13.20 25.84
N ILE A 88 -7.67 -12.68 25.18
CA ILE A 88 -8.95 -12.34 25.84
C ILE A 88 -9.61 -13.56 26.49
N PRO A 89 -9.76 -14.71 25.83
CA PRO A 89 -10.36 -15.90 26.45
C PRO A 89 -9.58 -16.40 27.67
N ALA A 90 -8.25 -16.31 27.65
CA ALA A 90 -7.41 -16.71 28.78
C ALA A 90 -7.61 -15.77 30.00
N LEU A 91 -7.76 -14.47 29.76
CA LEU A 91 -8.07 -13.50 30.81
C LEU A 91 -9.47 -13.72 31.39
N GLU A 92 -10.48 -13.96 30.55
CA GLU A 92 -11.83 -14.31 31.00
C GLU A 92 -11.82 -15.58 31.86
N PHE A 93 -11.18 -16.64 31.37
CA PHE A 93 -11.02 -17.87 32.13
C PHE A 93 -10.33 -17.63 33.48
N GLY A 94 -9.26 -16.83 33.50
CA GLY A 94 -8.56 -16.47 34.73
C GLY A 94 -9.46 -15.78 35.75
N ILE A 95 -10.32 -14.84 35.32
CA ILE A 95 -11.30 -14.18 36.19
C ILE A 95 -12.26 -15.20 36.81
N TYR A 96 -12.80 -16.11 35.98
CA TYR A 96 -13.70 -17.15 36.46
C TYR A 96 -13.00 -18.15 37.39
N ALA A 97 -11.77 -18.54 37.09
CA ALA A 97 -10.99 -19.44 37.93
C ALA A 97 -10.72 -18.83 39.32
N VAL A 98 -10.28 -17.57 39.38
CA VAL A 98 -10.09 -16.85 40.64
C VAL A 98 -11.40 -16.72 41.40
N GLY A 99 -12.48 -16.32 40.72
CA GLY A 99 -13.80 -16.17 41.34
C GLY A 99 -14.34 -17.48 41.92
N ARG A 100 -14.11 -18.63 41.27
CA ARG A 100 -14.50 -19.94 41.80
C ARG A 100 -13.77 -20.28 43.10
N LEU A 101 -12.50 -19.90 43.22
CA LEU A 101 -11.73 -20.08 44.45
C LEU A 101 -12.23 -19.14 45.55
N GLU A 102 -12.47 -17.86 45.22
CA GLU A 102 -12.93 -16.84 46.15
C GLU A 102 -14.32 -17.16 46.73
N PHE A 103 -15.24 -17.61 45.88
CA PHE A 103 -16.63 -17.89 46.25
C PHE A 103 -16.90 -19.38 46.50
N ALA A 104 -15.86 -20.21 46.68
CA ALA A 104 -15.99 -21.66 46.81
C ALA A 104 -16.97 -22.07 47.92
N ASN A 105 -17.04 -21.32 49.02
CA ASN A 105 -17.85 -21.63 50.19
C ASN A 105 -19.23 -20.93 50.22
N GLU A 106 -19.57 -20.21 49.15
CA GLU A 106 -20.87 -19.53 49.02
C GLU A 106 -22.00 -20.52 48.74
N PHE A 107 -23.21 -20.14 49.15
CA PHE A 107 -24.45 -20.92 49.00
C PHE A 107 -24.37 -22.36 49.57
N PRO A 108 -23.97 -22.55 50.84
CA PRO A 108 -23.73 -23.89 51.40
C PRO A 108 -25.00 -24.75 51.54
N ALA A 109 -26.18 -24.13 51.56
CA ALA A 109 -27.47 -24.84 51.69
C ALA A 109 -28.04 -25.34 50.34
N GLU A 110 -27.42 -24.97 49.22
CA GLU A 110 -27.92 -25.28 47.88
C GLU A 110 -27.41 -26.62 47.37
N GLN A 111 -28.21 -27.26 46.49
CA GLN A 111 -27.82 -28.47 45.76
C GLN A 111 -26.53 -28.23 44.95
N PRO A 112 -25.63 -29.22 44.80
CA PRO A 112 -24.35 -29.05 44.10
C PRO A 112 -24.46 -28.47 42.69
N ASP A 113 -25.44 -28.93 41.91
CA ASP A 113 -25.66 -28.47 40.53
C ASP A 113 -26.13 -27.01 40.50
N SER A 114 -27.12 -26.66 41.32
CA SER A 114 -27.60 -25.28 41.44
C SER A 114 -26.51 -24.34 41.98
N ARG A 115 -25.76 -24.80 42.98
CA ARG A 115 -24.66 -24.05 43.61
C ARG A 115 -23.59 -23.66 42.61
N LYS A 116 -23.22 -24.55 41.68
CA LYS A 116 -22.28 -24.22 40.60
C LYS A 116 -22.76 -23.02 39.79
N HIS A 117 -24.01 -23.02 39.34
CA HIS A 117 -24.58 -21.92 38.56
C HIS A 117 -24.69 -20.61 39.36
N LEU A 118 -25.03 -20.69 40.64
CA LEU A 118 -25.09 -19.51 41.53
C LEU A 118 -23.71 -18.88 41.75
N ILE A 119 -22.66 -19.70 41.89
CA ILE A 119 -21.28 -19.24 41.96
C ILE A 119 -20.89 -18.54 40.66
N GLU A 120 -21.15 -19.15 39.49
CA GLU A 120 -20.87 -18.53 38.18
C GLU A 120 -21.59 -17.17 38.02
N ALA A 121 -22.85 -17.08 38.42
CA ALA A 121 -23.61 -15.84 38.40
C ALA A 121 -23.02 -14.79 39.35
N LYS A 122 -22.62 -15.20 40.57
CA LYS A 122 -21.97 -14.31 41.54
C LYS A 122 -20.64 -13.78 41.02
N ILE A 123 -19.83 -14.61 40.37
CA ILE A 123 -18.59 -14.18 39.70
C ILE A 123 -18.89 -13.12 38.64
N PHE A 124 -19.86 -13.37 37.76
CA PHE A 124 -20.23 -12.42 36.72
C PHE A 124 -20.64 -11.07 37.31
N LEU A 125 -21.45 -11.06 38.36
CA LEU A 125 -21.88 -9.83 39.04
C LEU A 125 -20.72 -9.11 39.75
N ALA A 126 -19.86 -9.86 40.43
CA ALA A 126 -18.72 -9.31 41.18
C ALA A 126 -17.65 -8.69 40.27
N TYR A 127 -17.37 -9.33 39.12
CA TYR A 127 -16.36 -8.89 38.15
C TYR A 127 -16.95 -8.33 36.86
N GLN A 128 -18.22 -7.89 36.88
CA GLN A 128 -18.94 -7.38 35.71
C GLN A 128 -18.15 -6.28 34.98
N ARG A 129 -17.48 -5.40 35.73
CA ARG A 129 -16.67 -4.31 35.15
C ARG A 129 -15.48 -4.85 34.35
N GLN A 130 -14.78 -5.85 34.87
CA GLN A 130 -13.61 -6.45 34.23
C GLN A 130 -14.03 -7.21 32.97
N LEU A 131 -15.10 -8.02 33.05
CA LEU A 131 -15.65 -8.75 31.92
C LEU A 131 -16.17 -7.80 30.82
N ASN A 132 -16.89 -6.74 31.20
CA ASN A 132 -17.32 -5.71 30.25
C ASN A 132 -16.14 -5.00 29.58
N ASN A 133 -15.07 -4.72 30.33
CA ASN A 133 -13.87 -4.12 29.75
C ASN A 133 -13.23 -5.04 28.72
N LEU A 134 -13.16 -6.36 28.97
CA LEU A 134 -12.64 -7.34 28.03
C LEU A 134 -13.50 -7.39 26.75
N SER A 135 -14.83 -7.47 26.88
CA SER A 135 -15.76 -7.43 25.75
C SER A 135 -15.62 -6.15 24.91
N ILE A 136 -15.48 -5.00 25.55
CA ILE A 136 -15.25 -3.71 24.87
C ILE A 136 -13.90 -3.72 24.12
N GLN A 137 -12.83 -4.23 24.73
CA GLN A 137 -11.53 -4.30 24.06
C GLN A 137 -11.56 -5.29 22.90
N GLU A 138 -12.22 -6.43 23.05
CA GLU A 138 -12.41 -7.40 21.97
C GLU A 138 -13.09 -6.74 20.77
N CYS A 139 -14.21 -6.05 21.00
CA CYS A 139 -14.94 -5.36 19.94
C CYS A 139 -14.06 -4.31 19.24
N ARG A 140 -13.25 -3.56 19.98
CA ARG A 140 -12.32 -2.56 19.42
C ARG A 140 -11.23 -3.21 18.58
N LEU A 141 -10.61 -4.27 19.07
CA LEU A 141 -9.56 -5.01 18.36
C LEU A 141 -10.10 -5.67 17.09
N ARG A 142 -11.28 -6.30 17.14
CA ARG A 142 -11.94 -6.88 15.96
C ARG A 142 -12.22 -5.82 14.89
N ARG A 143 -12.74 -4.66 15.28
CA ARG A 143 -12.97 -3.52 14.36
C ARG A 143 -11.66 -2.99 13.78
N GLN A 144 -10.59 -2.89 14.57
CA GLN A 144 -9.29 -2.46 14.08
C GLN A 144 -8.75 -3.45 13.03
N ARG A 145 -8.82 -4.74 13.34
CA ARG A 145 -8.43 -5.82 12.43
C ARG A 145 -9.20 -5.78 11.11
N GLU A 146 -10.51 -5.58 11.15
CA GLU A 146 -11.34 -5.46 9.94
C GLU A 146 -10.91 -4.27 9.08
N LYS A 147 -10.63 -3.12 9.71
CA LYS A 147 -10.14 -1.92 9.01
C LYS A 147 -8.78 -2.13 8.38
N ASP A 148 -7.82 -2.68 9.13
CA ASP A 148 -6.45 -2.92 8.64
C ASP A 148 -6.46 -3.94 7.50
N ALA A 149 -7.27 -4.99 7.62
CA ALA A 149 -7.45 -5.98 6.55
C ALA A 149 -8.07 -5.36 5.29
N ALA A 150 -9.03 -4.45 5.44
CA ALA A 150 -9.63 -3.75 4.30
C ALA A 150 -8.62 -2.80 3.63
N ALA A 151 -7.86 -2.03 4.41
CA ALA A 151 -6.82 -1.14 3.91
C ALA A 151 -5.72 -1.92 3.17
N LEU A 152 -5.26 -3.04 3.73
CA LEU A 152 -4.25 -3.89 3.10
C LEU A 152 -4.74 -4.43 1.75
N ARG A 153 -5.98 -4.94 1.69
CA ARG A 153 -6.58 -5.39 0.43
C ARG A 153 -6.62 -4.29 -0.62
N GLN A 154 -6.96 -3.05 -0.22
CA GLN A 154 -6.99 -1.92 -1.13
C GLN A 154 -5.59 -1.56 -1.67
N LEU A 155 -4.57 -1.53 -0.82
CA LEU A 155 -3.19 -1.27 -1.26
C LEU A 155 -2.69 -2.35 -2.23
N GLN A 156 -2.94 -3.62 -1.90
CA GLN A 156 -2.53 -4.74 -2.74
C GLN A 156 -3.26 -4.77 -4.09
N GLU A 157 -4.55 -4.45 -4.11
CA GLU A 157 -5.32 -4.29 -5.34
C GLU A 157 -4.75 -3.15 -6.20
N ASN A 158 -4.47 -1.99 -5.59
CA ASN A 158 -3.89 -0.85 -6.29
C ASN A 158 -2.51 -1.17 -6.86
N ARG A 159 -1.67 -1.88 -6.11
CA ARG A 159 -0.36 -2.38 -6.56
C ARG A 159 -0.52 -3.29 -7.77
N ARG A 160 -1.43 -4.27 -7.70
CA ARG A 160 -1.69 -5.20 -8.81
C ARG A 160 -2.15 -4.45 -10.07
N ARG A 161 -3.09 -3.51 -9.94
CA ARG A 161 -3.56 -2.67 -11.06
C ARG A 161 -2.45 -1.82 -11.68
N ARG A 162 -1.58 -1.23 -10.85
CA ARG A 162 -0.42 -0.46 -11.34
C ARG A 162 0.53 -1.36 -12.12
N HIS A 163 0.81 -2.56 -11.62
CA HIS A 163 1.65 -3.53 -12.31
C HIS A 163 1.04 -3.97 -13.65
N GLU A 164 -0.23 -4.37 -13.67
CA GLU A 164 -0.94 -4.74 -14.89
C GLU A 164 -0.97 -3.60 -15.93
N ARG A 165 -1.18 -2.35 -15.48
CA ARG A 165 -1.14 -1.19 -16.37
C ARG A 165 0.26 -0.96 -16.95
N ALA A 166 1.30 -1.10 -16.12
CA ALA A 166 2.69 -0.94 -16.55
C ALA A 166 3.08 -2.01 -17.58
N GLU A 167 2.69 -3.28 -17.33
CA GLU A 167 2.90 -4.39 -18.26
C GLU A 167 2.16 -4.18 -19.60
N ARG A 168 0.90 -3.72 -19.56
CA ARG A 168 0.16 -3.37 -20.78
C ARG A 168 0.83 -2.27 -21.59
N LEU A 169 1.30 -1.21 -20.93
CA LEU A 169 2.03 -0.12 -21.58
C LEU A 169 3.36 -0.60 -22.18
N ARG A 170 4.10 -1.45 -21.46
CA ARG A 170 5.32 -2.08 -21.98
C ARG A 170 5.03 -2.93 -23.22
N PHE A 171 4.02 -3.80 -23.16
CA PHE A 171 3.61 -4.64 -24.28
C PHE A 171 3.19 -3.79 -25.49
N SER A 172 2.37 -2.75 -25.27
CA SER A 172 1.96 -1.81 -26.31
C SER A 172 3.13 -1.05 -26.93
N ALA A 173 4.14 -0.66 -26.15
CA ALA A 173 5.31 0.03 -26.65
C ALA A 173 6.28 -0.91 -27.39
N SER A 174 6.27 -2.20 -27.06
CA SER A 174 7.06 -3.23 -27.74
C SER A 174 6.38 -3.87 -28.95
N ALA A 175 5.11 -3.53 -29.22
CA ALA A 175 4.41 -4.04 -30.39
C ALA A 175 5.11 -3.53 -31.66
N PRO A 176 5.36 -4.39 -32.66
CA PRO A 176 5.95 -3.95 -33.91
C PRO A 176 5.04 -2.88 -34.52
N VAL A 177 5.60 -1.69 -34.76
CA VAL A 177 4.91 -0.67 -35.54
C VAL A 177 4.70 -1.26 -36.93
N VAL A 178 3.48 -1.68 -37.23
CA VAL A 178 3.08 -2.03 -38.59
C VAL A 178 3.08 -0.72 -39.37
N ARG A 179 4.24 -0.33 -39.90
CA ARG A 179 4.35 0.83 -40.79
C ARG A 179 3.61 0.52 -42.08
N ASP A 180 2.94 1.52 -42.64
CA ASP A 180 2.33 1.40 -43.96
C ASP A 180 3.41 0.92 -44.95
N PRO A 181 3.15 -0.13 -45.78
CA PRO A 181 4.08 -0.57 -46.82
C PRO A 181 4.58 0.58 -47.71
N ARG A 182 3.72 1.58 -48.00
CA ARG A 182 4.11 2.76 -48.79
C ARG A 182 5.10 3.65 -48.02
N GLU A 183 4.87 3.91 -46.74
CA GLU A 183 5.80 4.68 -45.89
C GLU A 183 7.15 3.98 -45.73
N SER A 184 7.15 2.65 -45.56
CA SER A 184 8.38 1.87 -45.46
C SER A 184 9.22 1.95 -46.74
N ARG A 185 8.54 1.97 -47.90
CA ARG A 185 9.19 2.11 -49.22
C ARG A 185 9.70 3.54 -49.44
N LEU A 186 8.99 4.55 -48.95
CA LEU A 186 9.44 5.95 -48.98
C LEU A 186 10.65 6.20 -48.07
N ASP A 187 10.69 5.58 -46.88
CA ASP A 187 11.86 5.60 -45.99
C ASP A 187 13.11 5.01 -46.68
N GLU A 188 12.92 3.96 -47.48
CA GLU A 188 14.01 3.34 -48.24
C GLU A 188 14.52 4.27 -49.34
N ALA A 189 13.61 4.89 -50.12
CA ALA A 189 13.96 5.89 -51.12
C ALA A 189 14.72 7.07 -50.51
N ALA A 190 14.22 7.60 -49.39
CA ALA A 190 14.83 8.72 -48.68
C ALA A 190 16.25 8.39 -48.19
N ARG A 191 16.49 7.18 -47.67
CA ARG A 191 17.85 6.77 -47.26
C ARG A 191 18.80 6.62 -48.45
N GLN A 192 18.33 6.12 -49.59
CA GLN A 192 19.16 6.05 -50.80
C GLN A 192 19.52 7.45 -51.30
N TYR A 193 18.56 8.37 -51.28
CA TYR A 193 18.80 9.76 -51.63
C TYR A 193 19.78 10.44 -50.66
N ILE A 194 19.61 10.28 -49.35
CA ILE A 194 20.56 10.77 -48.32
C ILE A 194 21.98 10.27 -48.63
N ALA A 195 22.14 8.98 -48.94
CA ALA A 195 23.44 8.42 -49.30
C ALA A 195 24.03 9.04 -50.58
N ALA A 196 23.18 9.40 -51.55
CA ALA A 196 23.60 10.13 -52.74
C ALA A 196 23.99 11.59 -52.44
N VAL A 197 23.31 12.26 -51.50
CA VAL A 197 23.67 13.62 -51.03
C VAL A 197 25.05 13.61 -50.39
N HIS A 198 25.31 12.69 -49.46
CA HIS A 198 26.63 12.54 -48.81
C HIS A 198 27.76 12.16 -49.79
N GLN A 199 27.42 11.63 -50.96
CA GLN A 199 28.36 11.33 -52.05
C GLN A 199 28.43 12.43 -53.11
N GLU A 200 27.73 13.56 -52.91
CA GLU A 200 27.61 14.68 -53.87
C GLU A 200 27.02 14.29 -55.24
N ARG A 201 26.26 13.19 -55.28
CA ARG A 201 25.62 12.64 -56.50
C ARG A 201 24.10 12.78 -56.51
N HIS A 202 23.54 13.55 -55.59
CA HIS A 202 22.10 13.74 -55.46
C HIS A 202 21.46 14.41 -56.68
N MET A 203 22.20 15.19 -57.45
CA MET A 203 21.74 15.82 -58.70
C MET A 203 21.54 14.81 -59.84
N GLU A 204 22.15 13.64 -59.76
CA GLU A 204 22.03 12.53 -60.72
C GLU A 204 21.07 11.44 -60.22
N TRP A 205 20.50 11.61 -59.01
CA TRP A 205 19.67 10.59 -58.40
C TRP A 205 18.20 10.88 -58.68
N GLU A 206 17.50 9.94 -59.33
CA GLU A 206 16.06 10.02 -59.57
C GLU A 206 15.31 8.82 -58.95
N PRO A 207 14.15 9.02 -58.31
CA PRO A 207 13.37 7.93 -57.69
C PRO A 207 12.98 6.81 -58.67
N ASP A 208 12.51 7.18 -59.87
CA ASP A 208 12.00 6.23 -60.87
C ASP A 208 13.11 5.31 -61.40
N GLU A 209 14.30 5.84 -61.64
CA GLU A 209 15.48 5.07 -62.07
C GLU A 209 15.96 4.09 -60.99
N ASN A 210 15.68 4.41 -59.73
CA ASN A 210 16.02 3.58 -58.56
C ASN A 210 14.86 2.67 -58.11
N GLY A 211 13.80 2.56 -58.92
CA GLY A 211 12.70 1.61 -58.69
C GLY A 211 11.65 2.05 -57.67
N PHE A 212 11.55 3.36 -57.43
CA PHE A 212 10.57 3.97 -56.52
C PHE A 212 9.50 4.73 -57.27
N GLU A 213 8.24 4.62 -56.82
CA GLU A 213 7.08 5.31 -57.40
C GLU A 213 6.74 6.58 -56.56
N PHE A 214 7.74 7.40 -56.27
CA PHE A 214 7.59 8.62 -55.48
C PHE A 214 8.13 9.81 -56.25
N SER A 215 7.51 10.98 -56.07
CA SER A 215 8.10 12.21 -56.60
C SER A 215 9.40 12.57 -55.87
N MET A 216 10.30 13.27 -56.55
CA MET A 216 11.56 13.74 -55.95
C MET A 216 11.30 14.55 -54.67
N THR A 217 10.30 15.42 -54.69
CA THR A 217 9.90 16.25 -53.55
C THR A 217 9.41 15.41 -52.36
N GLU A 218 8.65 14.33 -52.59
CA GLU A 218 8.25 13.42 -51.51
C GLU A 218 9.47 12.77 -50.85
N VAL A 219 10.46 12.37 -51.66
CA VAL A 219 11.70 11.76 -51.17
C VAL A 219 12.57 12.76 -50.41
N GLU A 220 12.74 13.97 -50.93
CA GLU A 220 13.52 15.05 -50.31
C GLU A 220 12.94 15.49 -48.97
N VAL A 221 11.62 15.71 -48.90
CA VAL A 221 10.95 16.06 -47.64
C VAL A 221 11.17 14.96 -46.62
N ARG A 222 11.01 13.69 -47.02
CA ARG A 222 11.23 12.56 -46.11
C ARG A 222 12.70 12.42 -45.71
N ALA A 223 13.63 12.73 -46.60
CA ALA A 223 15.07 12.72 -46.30
C ALA A 223 15.43 13.77 -45.25
N ILE A 224 14.89 14.99 -45.36
CA ILE A 224 15.06 16.05 -44.35
C ILE A 224 14.41 15.68 -43.01
N GLU A 225 13.25 15.00 -43.02
CA GLU A 225 12.65 14.49 -41.78
C GLU A 225 13.53 13.46 -41.05
N LEU A 226 14.25 12.63 -41.82
CA LEU A 226 15.16 11.62 -41.27
C LEU A 226 16.51 12.21 -40.84
N GLU A 227 17.02 13.18 -41.59
CA GLU A 227 18.29 13.89 -41.34
C GLU A 227 18.08 15.40 -41.52
N PRO A 228 17.69 16.14 -40.47
CA PRO A 228 17.33 17.56 -40.56
C PRO A 228 18.45 18.47 -41.09
N ASP A 229 19.70 18.07 -40.92
CA ASP A 229 20.90 18.84 -41.32
C ASP A 229 21.51 18.36 -42.64
N LEU A 230 20.78 17.57 -43.44
CA LEU A 230 21.29 16.88 -44.63
C LEU A 230 21.99 17.79 -45.66
N PHE A 231 21.54 19.04 -45.81
CA PHE A 231 22.09 20.00 -46.77
C PHE A 231 22.93 21.11 -46.13
N ALA A 232 23.26 21.01 -44.85
CA ALA A 232 23.98 22.07 -44.12
C ALA A 232 25.35 22.37 -44.77
N SER A 233 26.10 21.34 -45.16
CA SER A 233 27.41 21.48 -45.82
C SER A 233 27.31 22.10 -47.22
N TRP A 234 26.32 21.69 -48.00
CA TRP A 234 26.08 22.20 -49.35
C TRP A 234 25.64 23.68 -49.33
N ALA A 235 24.87 24.09 -48.32
CA ALA A 235 24.46 25.48 -48.14
C ALA A 235 25.64 26.39 -47.78
N GLU A 236 26.53 25.96 -46.87
CA GLU A 236 27.73 26.70 -46.48
C GLU A 236 28.72 26.89 -47.66
N GLU A 237 28.89 25.87 -48.51
CA GLU A 237 29.79 25.93 -49.67
C GLU A 237 29.26 26.84 -50.80
N ASN A 238 27.96 26.86 -51.03
CA ASN A 238 27.35 27.75 -52.04
C ASN A 238 27.24 29.20 -51.55
N GLU A 239 27.06 29.43 -50.24
CA GLU A 239 27.06 30.77 -49.66
C GLU A 239 28.46 31.43 -49.72
N ALA A 240 29.52 30.62 -49.66
CA ALA A 240 30.91 31.07 -49.87
C ALA A 240 31.25 31.41 -51.34
N GLN A 241 30.43 30.96 -52.31
CA GLN A 241 30.62 31.20 -53.74
C GLN A 241 29.68 32.27 -54.32
N ASP A 242 28.77 32.87 -53.55
CA ASP A 242 27.90 33.96 -54.05
C ASP A 242 28.72 35.24 -54.28
N PRO A 243 28.83 35.74 -55.52
CA PRO A 243 29.59 36.95 -55.85
C PRO A 243 29.03 38.23 -55.19
N ARG A 244 27.89 38.17 -54.49
CA ARG A 244 27.33 39.26 -53.68
C ARG A 244 27.90 39.35 -52.26
N ASN A 245 28.51 38.29 -51.74
CA ASN A 245 29.15 38.26 -50.41
C ASN A 245 30.67 38.49 -50.47
N ALA A 246 31.26 38.56 -51.66
CA ALA A 246 32.66 38.95 -51.88
C ALA A 246 32.78 40.48 -52.04
N ALA A 247 32.54 41.24 -50.97
CA ALA A 247 32.80 42.67 -50.89
C ALA A 247 33.44 43.05 -49.55
#